data_AF-M3IKZ1-F1
#
_entry.id   AF-M3IKZ1-F1
#
_cell.length_a   1.000
_cell.length_b   1.000
_cell.length_c   1.000
_cell.angle_alpha   90.00
_cell.angle_beta   90.00
_cell.angle_gamma   90.00
#
_symmetry.space_group_name_H-M   'P 1'
#
loop_
_entity.id
_entity.type
_entity.pdbx_description
1 polymer ?
#
loop_
_entity_poly.entity_id
_entity_poly.type
_entity_poly.pdbx_seq_one_letter_code
_entity_poly.pdbx_strand_id
1 'polypeptide(L)'
;MKYEILLKPDFPIVQVQLNDGESIRAESGAMVAMSPTVKMITKAEGGVFASAKRALLGGESFFQNTFKSEGGTGTLFLTSATQGDIEYRKMNGEDLILSRGAYVAGSESITIDSKWGGFKGFFPGKVCSF
;
A
#
# COMPACT_ATOMS: atom_id res chain seq x y z
N MET A 1 -0.42 -3.37 -15.52
CA MET A 1 0.16 -4.17 -14.42
C MET A 1 -0.52 -5.53 -14.33
N LYS A 2 0.28 -6.60 -14.31
CA LYS A 2 -0.19 -7.98 -14.09
C LYS A 2 0.16 -8.40 -12.67
N TYR A 3 -0.65 -9.26 -12.04
CA TYR A 3 -0.35 -9.78 -10.72
C TYR A 3 -0.75 -11.25 -10.59
N GLU A 4 -0.12 -11.94 -9.64
CA GLU A 4 -0.45 -13.30 -9.20
C GLU A 4 -0.34 -13.35 -7.66
N ILE A 5 -1.27 -14.05 -7.01
CA ILE A 5 -1.23 -14.26 -5.55
C ILE A 5 -0.78 -15.69 -5.29
N LEU A 6 0.39 -15.84 -4.70
CA LEU A 6 1.02 -17.11 -4.35
C LEU A 6 0.73 -17.41 -2.88
N LEU A 7 0.82 -18.69 -2.48
CA LEU A 7 0.84 -19.13 -1.07
C LEU A 7 -0.38 -18.74 -0.22
N LYS A 8 -1.56 -18.59 -0.85
CA LYS A 8 -2.84 -18.45 -0.11
C LYS A 8 -3.15 -19.72 0.71
N PRO A 9 -3.87 -19.62 1.84
CA PRO A 9 -4.40 -18.40 2.44
C PRO A 9 -3.56 -17.86 3.61
N ASP A 10 -2.56 -18.60 4.10
CA ASP A 10 -1.97 -18.30 5.40
C ASP A 10 -0.88 -17.21 5.35
N PHE A 11 -0.03 -17.26 4.32
CA PHE A 11 1.09 -16.33 4.14
C PHE A 11 1.26 -15.96 2.66
N PRO A 12 0.26 -15.28 2.08
CA PRO A 12 0.25 -14.97 0.66
C PRO A 12 1.34 -13.97 0.27
N ILE A 13 1.89 -14.17 -0.93
CA ILE A 13 2.80 -13.24 -1.58
C ILE A 13 2.16 -12.79 -2.88
N VAL A 14 2.03 -11.48 -3.06
CA VAL A 14 1.58 -10.88 -4.31
C VAL A 14 2.80 -10.63 -5.20
N GLN A 15 2.92 -11.38 -6.29
CA GLN A 15 3.88 -11.12 -7.34
C GLN A 15 3.25 -10.16 -8.35
N VAL A 16 3.89 -9.02 -8.57
CA VAL A 16 3.44 -7.96 -9.48
C VAL A 16 4.46 -7.79 -10.60
N GLN A 17 4.01 -7.81 -11.84
CA GLN A 17 4.79 -7.37 -13.00
C GLN A 17 4.41 -5.93 -13.36
N LEU A 18 5.42 -5.07 -13.34
CA LEU A 18 5.37 -3.69 -13.76
C LEU A 18 6.05 -3.58 -15.13
N ASN A 19 5.31 -3.14 -16.15
CA ASN A 19 5.94 -2.74 -17.41
C ASN A 19 6.81 -1.49 -17.18
N ASP A 20 7.68 -1.17 -18.14
CA ASP A 20 8.52 0.03 -18.05
C ASP A 20 7.64 1.29 -17.86
N GLY A 21 7.98 2.10 -16.85
CA GLY A 21 7.22 3.27 -16.45
C GLY A 21 5.99 3.00 -15.55
N GLU A 22 5.52 1.76 -15.40
CA GLU A 22 4.44 1.43 -14.47
C GLU A 22 4.91 1.53 -13.01
N SER A 23 3.96 1.84 -12.15
CA SER A 23 4.19 2.07 -10.73
C SER A 23 3.03 1.58 -9.86
N ILE A 24 3.35 1.28 -8.61
CA ILE A 24 2.41 0.82 -7.59
C ILE A 24 2.80 1.43 -6.24
N ARG A 25 1.81 1.80 -5.41
CA ARG A 25 2.03 2.16 -4.00
C ARG A 25 1.82 0.94 -3.12
N ALA A 26 2.68 0.75 -2.15
CA ALA A 26 2.51 -0.29 -1.14
C ALA A 26 2.72 0.29 0.27
N GLU A 27 2.11 -0.37 1.26
CA GLU A 27 2.36 -0.10 2.68
C GLU A 27 3.85 -0.27 3.01
N SER A 28 4.35 0.56 3.92
CA SER A 28 5.72 0.41 4.43
C SER A 28 5.93 -0.98 5.03
N GLY A 29 7.01 -1.64 4.64
CA GLY A 29 7.32 -2.99 5.11
C GLY A 29 6.65 -4.12 4.34
N ALA A 30 5.73 -3.83 3.41
CA ALA A 30 5.09 -4.87 2.60
C ALA A 30 6.03 -5.51 1.57
N MET A 31 7.15 -4.87 1.22
CA MET A 31 8.08 -5.38 0.20
C MET A 31 8.87 -6.58 0.69
N VAL A 32 8.79 -7.68 -0.07
CA VAL A 32 9.60 -8.90 0.13
C VAL A 32 10.85 -8.87 -0.75
N ALA A 33 10.69 -8.60 -2.04
CA ALA A 33 11.78 -8.58 -3.03
C ALA A 33 11.39 -7.74 -4.25
N MET A 34 12.37 -7.28 -5.02
CA MET A 34 12.14 -6.56 -6.27
C MET A 34 13.26 -6.80 -7.28
N SER A 35 12.95 -6.73 -8.58
CA SER A 35 13.95 -6.76 -9.64
C SER A 35 14.82 -5.49 -9.64
N PRO A 36 16.06 -5.53 -10.18
CA PRO A 36 16.94 -4.35 -10.26
C PRO A 36 16.38 -3.16 -11.06
N THR A 37 15.47 -3.44 -11.99
CA THR A 37 14.71 -2.46 -12.79
C THR A 37 13.64 -1.73 -11.98
N VAL A 38 13.26 -2.24 -10.82
CA VAL A 38 12.29 -1.58 -9.93
C VAL A 38 13.02 -0.66 -8.97
N LYS A 39 12.61 0.62 -8.95
CA LYS A 39 13.09 1.65 -8.03
C LYS A 39 12.03 1.95 -6.98
N MET A 40 12.46 2.05 -5.73
CA MET A 40 11.64 2.57 -4.63
C MET A 40 11.79 4.08 -4.58
N ILE A 41 10.68 4.79 -4.73
CA ILE A 41 10.56 6.23 -4.62
C ILE A 41 9.82 6.52 -3.32
N THR A 42 10.57 6.87 -2.27
CA THR A 42 9.98 7.27 -1.00
C THR A 42 9.70 8.77 -1.04
N LYS A 43 8.45 9.16 -1.27
CA LYS A 43 7.99 10.55 -1.11
C LYS A 43 7.42 10.73 0.29
N ALA A 44 8.05 11.59 1.09
CA ALA A 44 7.37 12.16 2.25
C ALA A 44 6.37 13.21 1.74
N GLU A 45 5.14 12.80 1.41
CA GLU A 45 4.10 13.73 0.94
C GLU A 45 3.84 14.81 2.01
N GLY A 46 4.24 16.06 1.70
CA GLY A 46 4.12 17.22 2.59
C GLY A 46 5.37 17.59 3.40
N GLY A 47 6.51 16.91 3.17
CA GLY A 47 7.76 17.15 3.88
C GLY A 47 7.81 16.46 5.25
N VAL A 48 9.02 16.32 5.81
CA VAL A 48 9.31 15.56 7.04
C VAL A 48 8.43 15.97 8.22
N PHE A 49 8.14 17.27 8.33
CA PHE A 49 7.34 17.83 9.44
C PHE A 49 5.84 17.50 9.32
N ALA A 50 5.27 17.53 8.11
CA ALA A 50 3.87 17.14 7.91
C ALA A 50 3.67 15.63 8.08
N SER A 51 4.63 14.82 7.61
CA SER A 51 4.63 13.37 7.84
C SER A 51 4.79 13.02 9.33
N ALA A 52 5.64 13.73 10.07
CA ALA A 52 5.79 13.55 11.51
C ALA A 52 4.52 13.95 12.29
N LYS A 53 3.87 15.05 11.90
CA LYS A 53 2.59 15.48 12.50
C LYS A 53 1.47 14.46 12.24
N ARG A 54 1.38 13.87 11.05
CA ARG A 54 0.42 12.78 10.76
C ARG A 54 0.74 11.52 11.57
N ALA A 55 2.02 11.13 11.66
CA ALA A 55 2.44 9.98 12.45
C ALA A 55 2.10 10.15 13.95
N LEU A 56 2.31 11.35 14.50
CA LEU A 56 1.96 11.66 15.90
C LEU A 56 0.45 11.71 16.16
N LEU A 57 -0.35 12.26 15.24
CA LEU A 57 -1.80 12.40 15.42
C LEU A 57 -2.59 11.13 15.06
N GLY A 58 -2.04 10.28 14.18
CA GLY A 58 -2.67 9.05 13.68
C GLY A 58 -2.15 7.76 14.31
N GLY A 59 -1.10 7.82 15.15
CA GLY A 59 -0.58 6.67 15.90
C GLY A 59 0.19 5.62 15.09
N GLU A 60 0.26 5.74 13.76
CA GLU A 60 1.12 4.95 12.89
C GLU A 60 1.64 5.78 11.70
N SER A 61 2.83 5.41 11.25
CA SER A 61 3.46 5.90 10.03
C SER A 61 2.59 5.58 8.80
N PHE A 62 1.79 6.54 8.31
CA PHE A 62 1.19 6.51 6.96
C PHE A 62 2.26 6.76 5.89
N PHE A 63 3.31 5.93 5.87
CA PHE A 63 4.33 5.97 4.85
C PHE A 63 4.00 4.88 3.85
N GLN A 64 3.71 5.29 2.62
CA GLN A 64 3.62 4.39 1.49
C GLN A 64 4.89 4.54 0.67
N ASN A 65 5.39 3.42 0.14
CA ASN A 65 6.46 3.45 -0.83
C ASN A 65 5.86 3.33 -2.23
N THR A 66 6.28 4.20 -3.15
CA THR A 66 5.99 4.01 -4.57
C THR A 66 7.10 3.17 -5.17
N PHE A 67 6.75 2.08 -5.84
CA PHE A 67 7.65 1.26 -6.63
C PHE A 67 7.40 1.53 -8.09
N LYS A 68 8.45 1.80 -8.87
CA LYS A 68 8.34 2.12 -10.29
C LYS A 68 9.35 1.32 -11.09
N SER A 69 8.93 0.74 -12.21
CA SER A 69 9.86 0.10 -13.14
C SER A 69 10.52 1.14 -14.04
N GLU A 70 11.84 1.08 -14.14
CA GLU A 70 12.65 1.97 -14.96
C GLU A 70 13.70 1.16 -15.75
N GLY A 71 13.72 1.35 -17.07
CA GLY A 71 14.65 0.66 -17.96
C GLY A 71 14.21 -0.76 -18.33
N GLY A 72 12.91 -1.05 -18.24
CA GLY A 72 12.34 -2.34 -18.65
C GLY A 72 11.24 -2.85 -17.75
N THR A 73 10.77 -4.07 -18.03
CA THR A 73 9.81 -4.76 -17.15
C THR A 73 10.50 -5.20 -15.85
N GLY A 74 9.80 -5.05 -14.73
CA GLY A 74 10.28 -5.41 -13.41
C GLY A 74 9.27 -6.27 -12.66
N THR A 75 9.77 -7.09 -11.74
CA THR A 75 8.94 -7.89 -10.83
C THR A 75 9.08 -7.36 -9.41
N LEU A 76 7.97 -7.24 -8.71
CA LEU A 76 7.88 -6.82 -7.32
C LEU A 76 7.10 -7.88 -6.53
N PHE A 77 7.61 -8.26 -5.36
CA PHE A 77 6.97 -9.20 -4.44
C PHE A 77 6.55 -8.45 -3.18
N LEU A 78 5.26 -8.53 -2.84
CA LEU A 78 4.66 -7.87 -1.70
C LEU A 78 3.95 -8.89 -0.79
N THR A 79 3.85 -8.62 0.50
CA THR A 79 3.09 -9.42 1.46
C THR A 79 2.46 -8.54 2.54
N SER A 80 1.56 -9.13 3.33
CA SER A 80 0.95 -8.48 4.50
C SER A 80 1.90 -8.56 5.70
N ALA A 81 1.84 -7.57 6.58
CA ALA A 81 2.58 -7.59 7.84
C ALA A 81 2.06 -8.64 8.84
N THR A 82 0.83 -9.12 8.66
CA THR A 82 0.17 -10.09 9.53
C THR A 82 -0.17 -11.37 8.78
N GLN A 83 -0.18 -12.50 9.50
CA GLN A 83 -0.74 -13.76 9.01
C GLN A 83 -2.21 -13.58 8.60
N GLY A 84 -2.60 -14.24 7.52
CA GLY A 84 -3.94 -14.16 6.95
C GLY A 84 -3.89 -14.03 5.44
N ASP A 85 -5.05 -13.85 4.83
CA ASP A 85 -5.17 -13.91 3.38
C ASP A 85 -5.09 -12.53 2.70
N ILE A 86 -4.78 -12.51 1.40
CA ILE A 86 -4.77 -11.32 0.56
C ILE A 86 -5.77 -11.52 -0.59
N GLU A 87 -6.61 -10.50 -0.77
CA GLU A 87 -7.57 -10.44 -1.85
C GLU A 87 -7.36 -9.20 -2.72
N TYR A 88 -7.52 -9.39 -4.03
CA TYR A 88 -7.56 -8.27 -4.97
C TYR A 88 -8.98 -7.71 -5.04
N ARG A 89 -9.12 -6.39 -4.88
CA ARG A 89 -10.37 -5.67 -5.10
C ARG A 89 -10.18 -4.59 -6.16
N LYS A 90 -10.85 -4.75 -7.29
CA LYS A 90 -11.01 -3.65 -8.26
C LYS A 90 -11.94 -2.60 -7.68
N MET A 91 -11.58 -1.33 -7.84
CA MET A 91 -12.34 -0.19 -7.35
C MET A 91 -12.97 0.54 -8.54
N ASN A 92 -14.24 0.95 -8.41
CA ASN A 92 -15.07 1.53 -9.46
C ASN A 92 -15.69 2.87 -9.02
N GLY A 93 -14.99 3.64 -8.18
CA GLY A 93 -15.45 4.93 -7.66
C GLY A 93 -16.18 4.84 -6.31
N GLU A 94 -16.26 3.66 -5.71
CA GLU A 94 -16.73 3.48 -4.33
C GLU A 94 -15.64 3.72 -3.28
N ASP A 95 -16.02 4.21 -2.11
CA ASP A 95 -15.15 4.24 -0.94
C ASP A 95 -15.09 2.85 -0.29
N LEU A 96 -13.89 2.46 0.17
CA LEU A 96 -13.70 1.25 0.97
C LEU A 96 -13.10 1.60 2.33
N ILE A 97 -13.82 1.24 3.39
CA ILE A 97 -13.32 1.35 4.75
C ILE A 97 -12.60 0.04 5.09
N LEU A 98 -11.31 0.14 5.36
CA LEU A 98 -10.45 -0.96 5.74
C LEU A 98 -10.04 -0.82 7.19
N SER A 99 -9.84 -1.93 7.90
CA SER A 99 -9.17 -1.88 9.20
C SER A 99 -7.71 -1.44 9.01
N ARG A 100 -7.12 -0.90 10.08
CA ARG A 100 -5.67 -0.63 10.09
C ARG A 100 -4.89 -1.91 9.76
N GLY A 101 -3.91 -1.82 8.86
CA GLY A 101 -3.08 -2.94 8.40
C GLY A 101 -3.70 -3.84 7.33
N ALA A 102 -4.96 -3.63 6.93
CA ALA A 102 -5.59 -4.44 5.86
C ALA A 102 -5.22 -3.98 4.44
N TYR A 103 -4.63 -2.78 4.29
CA TYR A 103 -4.16 -2.30 3.00
C TYR A 103 -2.71 -2.72 2.75
N VAL A 104 -2.47 -3.52 1.71
CA VAL A 104 -1.12 -3.95 1.31
C VAL A 104 -0.57 -3.08 0.18
N ALA A 105 -1.31 -2.94 -0.92
CA ALA A 105 -0.87 -2.21 -2.11
C ALA A 105 -2.03 -1.77 -3.02
N GLY A 106 -1.76 -0.82 -3.90
CA GLY A 106 -2.74 -0.21 -4.79
C GLY A 106 -2.10 0.67 -5.86
N SER A 107 -2.88 1.02 -6.89
CA SER A 107 -2.40 1.94 -7.93
C SER A 107 -2.16 3.35 -7.38
N GLU A 108 -1.34 4.15 -8.06
CA GLU A 108 -1.09 5.55 -7.68
C GLU A 108 -2.35 6.45 -7.74
N SER A 109 -3.43 5.97 -8.35
CA SER A 109 -4.71 6.69 -8.42
C SER A 109 -5.57 6.53 -7.16
N ILE A 110 -5.26 5.61 -6.24
CA ILE A 110 -6.10 5.34 -5.05
C ILE A 110 -5.78 6.33 -3.92
N THR A 111 -6.69 7.22 -3.57
CA THR A 111 -6.49 8.11 -2.42
C THR A 111 -6.69 7.34 -1.12
N ILE A 112 -5.82 7.54 -0.13
CA ILE A 112 -5.91 6.86 1.17
C ILE A 112 -5.90 7.90 2.27
N ASP A 113 -7.00 7.94 3.02
CA ASP A 113 -7.26 8.87 4.10
C ASP A 113 -7.44 8.15 5.44
N SER A 114 -7.06 8.83 6.51
CA SER A 114 -7.37 8.41 7.88
C SER A 114 -8.56 9.20 8.38
N LYS A 115 -9.67 8.53 8.72
CA LYS A 115 -10.79 9.20 9.41
C LYS A 115 -10.68 8.92 10.91
N TRP A 116 -10.52 9.98 11.71
CA TRP A 116 -10.56 9.92 13.18
C TRP A 116 -12.02 9.84 13.66
N GLY A 117 -12.39 8.75 14.34
CA GLY A 117 -13.76 8.44 14.75
C GLY A 117 -14.29 9.15 16.02
N GLY A 118 -13.56 10.11 16.58
CA GLY A 118 -14.00 10.82 17.79
C GLY A 118 -13.81 10.06 19.10
N PHE A 119 -14.05 10.74 20.23
CA PHE A 119 -13.89 10.21 21.60
C PHE A 119 -14.99 9.20 22.02
N LYS A 120 -15.92 8.84 21.12
CA LYS A 120 -17.05 7.91 21.38
C LYS A 120 -17.04 6.64 20.52
N GLY A 121 -16.06 6.46 19.62
CA GLY A 121 -16.03 5.31 18.72
C GLY A 121 -14.61 4.86 18.45
N PHE A 122 -14.11 3.93 19.26
CA PHE A 122 -12.82 3.28 19.01
C PHE A 122 -12.98 2.25 17.88
N PHE A 123 -12.78 2.68 16.63
CA PHE A 123 -12.52 1.79 15.48
C PHE A 123 -11.35 2.35 14.66
N PRO A 124 -10.13 1.80 14.80
CA PRO A 124 -9.00 2.20 13.97
C PRO A 124 -9.15 1.65 12.55
N GLY A 125 -9.68 2.47 11.63
CA GLY A 125 -9.85 2.14 10.21
C GLY A 125 -9.14 3.13 9.28
N LYS A 126 -8.59 2.63 8.17
CA LYS A 126 -8.13 3.40 7.00
C LYS A 126 -9.30 3.54 6.01
N VAL A 127 -9.49 4.71 5.42
CA VAL A 127 -10.50 4.93 4.36
C VAL A 127 -9.78 5.11 3.04
N CYS A 128 -10.07 4.28 2.05
CA CYS A 128 -9.58 4.47 0.69
C CYS A 128 -10.69 5.15 -0.14
N SER A 129 -10.38 6.30 -0.72
CA SER A 129 -11.25 7.14 -1.56
C SER A 129 -10.68 7.22 -2.98
N PHE A 130 -11.53 7.46 -3.99
CA PHE A 130 -11.12 7.55 -5.41
C PHE A 130 -11.36 8.94 -5.97
#